data_AF-A0A6A3V0M4-F1
#
_entry.id   AF-A0A6A3V0M4-F1
#
_cell.length_a   1.000
_cell.length_b   1.000
_cell.length_c   1.000
_cell.angle_alpha   90.00
_cell.angle_beta   90.00
_cell.angle_gamma   90.00
#
_symmetry.space_group_name_H-M   'P 1'
#
loop_
_entity.id
_entity.type
_entity.pdbx_description
1 polymer ?
#
loop_
_entity_poly.entity_id
_entity_poly.type
_entity_poly.pdbx_seq_one_letter_code
_entity_poly.pdbx_strand_id
1 'polypeptide(L)'
;MDMDKYLDDMEAMRRQLRNMNDEISDTDMVKLILQGVAFEYRGVVRMFDKNVRDGNMPLLSEVLNTLRSEAEIDKQRNSIGKKANKSEVAKILQVKQQQQFSGAKGKRRWKQNKNANMKKKFKARL
;
A
#
# COMPACT_ATOMS: atom_id res chain seq x y z
N MET A 1 10.14 -0.12 -13.25
CA MET A 1 11.61 -0.07 -13.30
C MET A 1 12.21 -1.27 -12.56
N ASP A 2 13.41 -1.72 -12.93
CA ASP A 2 14.22 -2.58 -12.05
C ASP A 2 15.13 -1.70 -11.20
N MET A 3 14.89 -1.64 -9.88
CA MET A 3 15.60 -0.71 -9.00
C MET A 3 17.06 -1.06 -8.82
N ASP A 4 17.39 -2.35 -8.74
CA ASP A 4 18.76 -2.78 -8.53
C ASP A 4 19.63 -2.31 -9.71
N LYS A 5 19.16 -2.55 -10.93
CA LYS A 5 19.80 -2.05 -12.14
C LYS A 5 19.93 -0.53 -12.18
N TYR A 6 18.88 0.21 -11.81
CA TYR A 6 18.92 1.67 -11.80
C TYR A 6 19.97 2.21 -10.82
N LEU A 7 20.05 1.65 -9.61
CA LEU A 7 21.02 2.07 -8.60
C LEU A 7 22.46 1.73 -9.02
N ASP A 8 22.67 0.57 -9.65
CA ASP A 8 23.96 0.18 -10.20
C ASP A 8 24.40 1.12 -11.35
N ASP A 9 23.48 1.48 -12.25
CA ASP A 9 23.73 2.43 -13.34
C ASP A 9 24.12 3.83 -12.78
N MET A 10 23.46 4.27 -11.71
CA MET A 10 23.77 5.51 -11.01
C MET A 10 25.19 5.48 -10.39
N GLU A 11 25.56 4.40 -9.70
CA GLU A 11 26.92 4.24 -9.15
C GLU A 11 27.99 4.17 -10.24
N ALA A 12 27.70 3.50 -11.36
CA ALA A 12 28.58 3.44 -12.51
C ALA A 12 28.85 4.83 -13.10
N MET A 13 27.81 5.67 -13.26
CA MET A 13 27.96 7.06 -13.71
C MET A 13 28.80 7.87 -12.73
N ARG A 14 28.57 7.74 -11.42
CA ARG A 14 29.39 8.43 -10.42
C ARG A 14 30.87 8.06 -10.53
N ARG A 15 31.18 6.79 -10.77
CA ARG A 15 32.55 6.32 -10.97
C ARG A 15 33.17 6.88 -12.25
N GLN A 16 32.40 6.96 -13.34
CA GLN A 16 32.87 7.56 -14.59
C GLN A 16 33.20 9.05 -14.42
N LEU A 17 32.32 9.80 -13.76
CA LEU A 17 32.52 11.22 -13.50
C LEU A 17 33.74 11.48 -12.60
N ARG A 18 33.95 10.63 -11.58
CA ARG A 18 35.17 10.65 -10.77
C ARG A 18 36.43 10.43 -11.61
N ASN A 19 36.39 9.54 -12.60
CA ASN A 19 37.52 9.31 -13.51
C ASN A 19 37.78 10.51 -14.44
N MET A 20 36.76 11.33 -14.70
CA MET A 20 36.86 12.58 -15.46
C MET A 20 37.21 13.80 -14.59
N ASN A 21 37.53 13.57 -13.32
CA ASN A 21 37.82 14.61 -12.33
C ASN A 21 36.63 15.54 -12.03
N ASP A 22 35.40 15.05 -12.25
CA ASP A 22 34.13 15.74 -12.00
C ASP A 22 33.34 14.99 -10.92
N GLU A 23 33.86 14.97 -9.68
CA GLU A 23 33.29 14.13 -8.63
C GLU A 23 31.93 14.64 -8.12
N ILE A 24 30.91 13.79 -8.21
CA ILE A 24 29.59 14.05 -7.63
C ILE A 24 29.61 13.71 -6.12
N SER A 25 29.15 14.67 -5.32
CA SER A 25 28.96 14.53 -3.88
C SER A 25 27.83 13.54 -3.55
N ASP A 26 27.91 12.89 -2.38
CA ASP A 26 26.82 12.00 -1.91
C ASP A 26 25.48 12.73 -1.84
N THR A 27 25.50 14.02 -1.48
CA THR A 27 24.34 14.90 -1.39
C THR A 27 23.65 15.09 -2.73
N ASP A 28 24.42 15.33 -3.80
CA ASP A 28 23.85 15.50 -5.14
C ASP A 28 23.43 14.16 -5.74
N MET A 29 24.14 13.09 -5.39
CA MET A 29 23.75 11.73 -5.73
C MET A 29 22.36 11.38 -5.17
N VAL A 30 22.10 11.73 -3.90
CA VAL A 30 20.79 11.56 -3.26
C VAL A 30 19.70 12.33 -4.01
N LYS A 31 19.95 13.60 -4.35
CA LYS A 31 18.96 14.42 -5.10
C LYS A 31 18.63 13.78 -6.45
N LEU A 32 19.66 13.35 -7.20
CA LEU A 32 19.48 12.72 -8.51
C LEU A 32 18.66 11.44 -8.42
N ILE A 33 18.97 10.57 -7.44
CA ILE A 33 18.23 9.33 -7.22
C ILE A 33 16.77 9.62 -6.86
N LEU A 34 16.52 10.52 -5.89
CA LEU A 34 15.16 10.87 -5.47
C LEU A 34 14.36 11.49 -6.61
N GLN A 35 14.99 12.28 -7.49
CA GLN A 35 14.36 12.83 -8.67
C GLN A 35 14.02 11.74 -9.70
N GLY A 36 14.95 10.80 -9.95
CA GLY A 36 14.75 9.71 -10.92
C GLY A 36 13.63 8.75 -10.51
N VAL A 37 13.42 8.55 -9.22
CA VAL A 37 12.38 7.63 -8.69
C VAL A 37 11.08 8.32 -8.29
N ALA A 38 10.95 9.63 -8.49
CA ALA A 38 9.82 10.45 -8.03
C ALA A 38 8.44 9.98 -8.53
N PHE A 39 8.40 9.38 -9.73
CA PHE A 39 7.16 8.89 -10.33
C PHE A 39 6.78 7.49 -9.84
N GLU A 40 7.73 6.55 -9.81
CA GLU A 40 7.46 5.15 -9.47
C GLU A 40 7.45 4.90 -7.95
N TYR A 41 8.37 5.53 -7.20
CA TYR A 41 8.52 5.36 -5.74
C TYR A 41 8.14 6.63 -4.99
N ARG A 42 7.00 7.23 -5.36
CA ARG A 42 6.51 8.49 -4.78
C ARG A 42 6.38 8.46 -3.26
N GLY A 43 6.08 7.29 -2.68
CA GLY A 43 6.03 7.09 -1.23
C GLY A 43 7.38 7.34 -0.57
N VAL A 44 8.45 6.77 -1.12
CA VAL A 44 9.83 6.94 -0.63
C VAL A 44 10.28 8.38 -0.76
N VAL A 45 10.02 9.01 -1.90
CA VAL A 45 10.39 10.42 -2.11
C VAL A 45 9.70 11.33 -1.09
N ARG A 46 8.43 11.09 -0.76
CA ARG A 46 7.73 11.85 0.29
C ARG A 46 8.34 11.67 1.69
N MET A 47 8.87 10.49 2.00
CA MET A 47 9.53 10.25 3.29
C MET A 47 10.77 11.12 3.44
N PHE A 48 11.55 11.28 2.36
CA PHE A 48 12.78 12.09 2.38
C PHE A 48 12.57 13.57 2.06
N ASP A 49 11.48 13.95 1.37
CA ASP A 49 11.22 15.34 0.94
C ASP A 49 11.24 16.31 2.13
N LYS A 50 10.69 15.90 3.29
CA LYS A 50 10.72 16.72 4.50
C LYS A 50 12.16 17.00 4.95
N ASN A 51 12.96 15.94 5.08
CA ASN A 51 14.35 16.02 5.51
C ASN A 51 15.19 16.86 4.54
N VAL A 52 15.01 16.66 3.23
CA VAL A 52 15.72 17.41 2.18
C VAL A 52 15.36 18.90 2.22
N ARG A 53 14.08 19.25 2.43
CA ARG A 53 13.65 20.66 2.54
C ARG A 53 14.15 21.34 3.80
N ASP A 54 14.23 20.60 4.91
CA ASP A 54 14.74 21.10 6.18
C ASP A 54 16.29 21.21 6.20
N GLY A 55 16.95 20.91 5.08
CA GLY A 55 18.42 20.94 4.95
C GLY A 55 19.13 19.75 5.59
N ASN A 56 18.38 18.80 6.14
CA ASN A 56 18.90 17.57 6.73
C ASN A 56 18.99 16.47 5.66
N MET A 57 20.00 16.55 4.80
CA MET A 57 20.14 15.59 3.70
C MET A 57 20.32 14.16 4.26
N PRO A 58 19.47 13.20 3.87
CA PRO A 58 19.63 11.81 4.29
C PRO A 58 20.91 11.22 3.71
N LEU A 59 21.46 10.23 4.41
CA LEU A 59 22.64 9.52 3.95
C LEU A 59 22.32 8.74 2.66
N LEU A 60 23.27 8.70 1.73
CA LEU A 60 23.12 7.96 0.47
C LEU A 60 22.75 6.49 0.74
N SER A 61 23.42 5.85 1.70
CA SER A 61 23.14 4.46 2.09
C SER A 61 21.71 4.26 2.59
N GLU A 62 21.15 5.22 3.32
CA GLU A 62 19.78 5.14 3.84
C GLU A 62 18.78 5.15 2.69
N VAL A 63 18.93 6.11 1.76
CA VAL A 63 18.08 6.23 0.56
C VAL A 63 18.16 4.95 -0.29
N LEU A 64 19.37 4.44 -0.56
CA LEU A 64 19.57 3.22 -1.33
C LEU A 64 18.88 2.00 -0.68
N ASN A 65 19.05 1.83 0.64
CA ASN A 65 18.46 0.71 1.37
C ASN A 65 16.93 0.81 1.42
N THR A 66 16.38 2.01 1.63
CA THR A 66 14.92 2.21 1.61
C THR A 66 14.34 1.91 0.24
N LEU A 67 14.99 2.35 -0.85
CA LEU A 67 14.53 2.08 -2.21
C LEU A 67 14.56 0.59 -2.56
N ARG A 68 15.63 -0.13 -2.19
CA ARG A 68 15.70 -1.59 -2.36
C ARG A 68 14.59 -2.30 -1.58
N SER A 69 14.40 -1.92 -0.32
CA SER A 69 13.35 -2.50 0.55
C SER A 69 11.95 -2.26 -0.02
N GLU A 70 11.66 -1.04 -0.51
CA GLU A 70 10.36 -0.73 -1.10
C GLU A 70 10.16 -1.48 -2.43
N ALA A 71 11.20 -1.60 -3.25
CA ALA A 71 11.15 -2.37 -4.50
C ALA A 71 10.89 -3.86 -4.25
N GLU A 72 11.48 -4.44 -3.20
CA GLU A 72 11.20 -5.82 -2.78
C GLU A 72 9.74 -5.97 -2.31
N ILE A 73 9.23 -5.03 -1.51
CA ILE A 73 7.83 -5.04 -1.07
C ILE A 73 6.87 -4.91 -2.25
N ASP A 74 7.17 -4.07 -3.24
CA ASP A 74 6.36 -3.92 -4.44
C ASP A 74 6.35 -5.20 -5.30
N LYS A 75 7.52 -5.83 -5.49
CA LYS A 75 7.66 -7.15 -6.13
C LYS A 75 6.78 -8.19 -5.40
N GLN A 76 6.79 -8.19 -4.06
CA GLN A 76 5.94 -9.08 -3.25
C GLN A 76 4.45 -8.78 -3.44
N ARG A 77 4.01 -7.51 -3.37
CA ARG A 77 2.61 -7.12 -3.60
C ARG A 77 2.11 -7.56 -4.97
N ASN A 78 2.92 -7.37 -6.01
CA ASN A 78 2.59 -7.81 -7.37
C ASN A 78 2.52 -9.34 -7.50
N SER A 79 3.33 -10.08 -6.73
CA SER A 79 3.27 -11.55 -6.68
C SER A 79 2.04 -12.09 -5.92
N ILE A 80 1.62 -11.40 -4.84
CA ILE A 80 0.44 -11.75 -4.03
C ILE A 80 -0.84 -11.47 -4.83
N GLY A 81 -0.88 -10.37 -5.59
CA GLY A 81 -2.00 -10.04 -6.49
C GLY A 81 -2.24 -11.10 -7.59
N LYS A 82 -1.20 -11.82 -8.02
CA LYS A 82 -1.33 -12.93 -8.99
C LYS A 82 -1.73 -14.26 -8.36
N LYS A 83 -1.52 -14.46 -7.06
CA LYS A 83 -1.95 -15.65 -6.30
C LYS A 83 -3.31 -15.49 -5.61
N ALA A 84 -3.94 -14.33 -5.66
CA ALA A 84 -5.30 -14.12 -5.16
C ALA A 84 -6.37 -14.64 -6.13
N ASN A 85 -6.18 -15.84 -6.70
CA ASN A 85 -7.27 -16.56 -7.35
C ASN A 85 -8.05 -17.36 -6.27
N LYS A 86 -9.17 -16.75 -5.83
CA LYS A 86 -10.45 -17.37 -5.43
C LYS A 86 -10.63 -18.13 -4.10
N SER A 87 -9.65 -18.41 -3.24
CA SER A 87 -9.93 -19.31 -2.08
C SER A 87 -9.98 -18.66 -0.68
N GLU A 88 -9.14 -17.67 -0.37
CA GLU A 88 -8.92 -17.32 1.05
C GLU A 88 -9.80 -16.19 1.60
N VAL A 89 -10.29 -15.27 0.75
CA VAL A 89 -11.19 -14.19 1.19
C VAL A 89 -12.54 -14.73 1.67
N ALA A 90 -13.00 -15.87 1.13
CA ALA A 90 -14.24 -16.51 1.56
C ALA A 90 -14.16 -17.09 2.98
N LYS A 91 -12.98 -17.55 3.42
CA LYS A 91 -12.80 -18.10 4.77
C LYS A 91 -12.82 -17.02 5.85
N ILE A 92 -12.26 -15.84 5.57
CA ILE A 92 -12.19 -14.75 6.56
C ILE A 92 -13.57 -14.13 6.83
N LEU A 93 -14.44 -14.02 5.81
CA LEU A 93 -15.82 -13.57 6.02
C LEU A 93 -16.65 -14.56 6.85
N GLN A 94 -16.44 -15.86 6.67
CA GLN A 94 -17.20 -16.89 7.37
C GLN A 94 -16.82 -17.00 8.86
N VAL A 95 -15.53 -16.80 9.19
CA VAL A 95 -15.06 -16.81 10.60
C VAL A 95 -15.59 -15.61 11.39
N LYS A 96 -15.67 -14.42 10.77
CA LYS A 96 -16.19 -13.23 11.46
C LYS A 96 -17.69 -13.32 11.75
N GLN A 97 -18.46 -14.06 10.96
CA GLN A 97 -19.90 -14.24 11.17
C GLN A 97 -20.23 -15.32 12.21
N GLN A 98 -19.34 -16.30 12.44
CA GLN A 98 -19.57 -17.35 13.44
C GLN A 98 -19.17 -16.97 14.87
N GLN A 99 -18.33 -15.95 15.08
CA GLN A 99 -17.87 -15.58 16.41
C GLN A 99 -18.81 -14.68 17.22
N GLN A 100 -19.99 -14.30 16.68
CA GLN A 100 -21.02 -13.54 17.41
C GLN A 100 -22.16 -14.40 17.99
N PHE A 101 -22.15 -15.72 17.79
CA PHE A 101 -23.16 -16.62 18.36
C PHE A 101 -22.53 -17.70 19.25
N SER A 102 -22.03 -17.32 20.43
CA SER A 102 -21.94 -18.28 21.54
C SER A 102 -21.98 -17.61 22.91
N GLY A 103 -23.18 -17.58 23.49
CA GLY A 103 -23.39 -17.85 24.92
C GLY A 103 -23.58 -16.65 25.85
N ALA A 104 -24.84 -16.37 26.23
CA ALA A 104 -25.31 -16.49 27.63
C ALA A 104 -26.78 -16.04 27.77
N LYS A 105 -27.53 -16.82 28.56
CA LYS A 105 -28.97 -16.71 28.83
C LYS A 105 -29.34 -15.42 29.56
N GLY A 106 -30.35 -14.69 29.07
CA GLY A 106 -31.01 -13.59 29.80
C GLY A 106 -32.45 -13.39 29.33
N LYS A 107 -33.41 -13.67 30.21
CA LYS A 107 -34.87 -13.65 29.99
C LYS A 107 -35.38 -12.30 29.46
N ARG A 108 -36.37 -12.31 28.55
CA ARG A 108 -37.71 -11.67 28.72
C ARG A 108 -38.64 -11.98 27.53
N ARG A 109 -39.90 -12.31 27.86
CA ARG A 109 -41.05 -12.57 26.97
C ARG A 109 -41.65 -11.25 26.48
N TRP A 110 -42.13 -11.17 25.23
CA TRP A 110 -43.50 -10.67 24.95
C TRP A 110 -44.03 -11.02 23.54
N LYS A 111 -45.21 -11.67 23.57
CA LYS A 111 -46.32 -11.80 22.60
C LYS A 111 -46.12 -11.63 21.08
N GLN A 112 -46.38 -12.73 20.37
CA GLN A 112 -46.92 -12.76 19.01
C GLN A 112 -48.25 -11.99 18.93
N ASN A 113 -48.49 -11.30 17.83
CA ASN A 113 -49.83 -11.31 17.26
C ASN A 113 -49.78 -11.54 15.74
N LYS A 114 -50.49 -12.59 15.33
CA LYS A 114 -50.76 -12.96 13.95
C LYS A 114 -51.70 -11.90 13.37
N ASN A 115 -51.48 -11.52 12.12
CA ASN A 115 -52.56 -11.38 11.15
C ASN A 115 -51.97 -11.40 9.75
N ALA A 116 -51.97 -12.60 9.18
CA ALA A 116 -51.93 -12.76 7.76
C ALA A 116 -53.33 -12.49 7.20
N ASN A 117 -53.32 -11.84 6.03
CA ASN A 117 -54.11 -12.18 4.86
C ASN A 117 -55.22 -11.19 4.40
N MET A 118 -55.10 -10.89 3.11
CA MET A 118 -56.16 -10.68 2.12
C MET A 118 -56.60 -9.26 1.69
N LYS A 119 -56.16 -8.97 0.45
CA LYS A 119 -57.00 -8.71 -0.74
C LYS A 119 -57.52 -7.28 -1.02
N LYS A 120 -57.00 -6.77 -2.14
CA LYS A 120 -57.69 -6.29 -3.35
C LYS A 120 -58.54 -4.99 -3.30
N LYS A 121 -58.11 -4.06 -4.18
CA LYS A 121 -58.86 -3.07 -4.99
C LYS A 121 -59.51 -1.91 -4.19
N PHE A 122 -59.64 -0.66 -4.64
CA PHE A 122 -59.93 -0.07 -5.95
C PHE A 122 -59.40 1.39 -6.07
N LYS A 123 -59.38 1.91 -7.31
CA LYS A 123 -59.19 3.32 -7.73
C LYS A 123 -60.30 4.27 -7.23
N ALA A 124 -59.99 5.57 -7.12
CA ALA A 124 -60.64 6.74 -7.78
C ALA A 124 -60.41 8.04 -6.95
N ARG A 125 -59.76 9.07 -7.52
CA ARG A 125 -60.29 10.36 -8.02
C ARG A 125 -60.91 11.30 -6.97
N LEU A 126 -60.37 12.52 -6.93
CA LEU A 126 -61.10 13.78 -6.75
C LEU A 126 -60.98 14.56 -8.06
#